data_AF-A0AAF0RKY4-F1
#
_entry.id   AF-A0AAF0RKY4-F1
#
_cell.length_a   1.000
_cell.length_b   1.000
_cell.length_c   1.000
_cell.angle_alpha   90.00
_cell.angle_beta   90.00
_cell.angle_gamma   90.00
#
_symmetry.space_group_name_H-M   'P 1'
#
loop_
_entity.id
_entity.type
_entity.pdbx_description
1 polymer ?
#
loop_
_entity_poly.entity_id
_entity_poly.type
_entity_poly.pdbx_seq_one_letter_code
_entity_poly.pdbx_strand_id
1 'polypeptide(L)'
;MTGDEASVGPTEDERVDDRFAGDRLVDDGWGEALHPAVRRLRLELRAAWRVMTGLQELAAPHRARALADLRAGLPDVAGRAGRADAVAALAEIRAAARHHTGPVADAAVGDAWDELIRTALAAATATATCSERCADPLR
;
A
#
# COMPACT_ATOMS: atom_id res chain seq x y z
N MET A 1 -33.67 44.61 37.74
CA MET A 1 -32.44 44.05 38.34
C MET A 1 -32.70 42.59 38.63
N THR A 2 -32.35 41.73 37.68
CA THR A 2 -32.48 40.27 37.71
C THR A 2 -31.67 39.72 36.54
N GLY A 3 -30.84 38.70 36.78
CA GLY A 3 -30.34 37.81 35.73
C GLY A 3 -28.86 37.95 35.39
N ASP A 4 -28.03 37.26 36.16
CA ASP A 4 -26.71 36.76 35.80
C ASP A 4 -26.80 35.82 34.58
N GLU A 5 -25.82 35.88 33.67
CA GLU A 5 -25.29 34.71 32.95
C GLU A 5 -24.13 35.16 32.05
N ALA A 6 -22.92 34.95 32.57
CA ALA A 6 -21.67 35.02 31.85
C ALA A 6 -21.68 34.06 30.66
N SER A 7 -21.85 34.60 29.46
CA SER A 7 -21.60 33.86 28.22
C SER A 7 -20.09 33.78 27.99
N VAL A 8 -19.45 32.83 28.69
CA VAL A 8 -18.12 32.35 28.35
C VAL A 8 -18.26 31.59 27.03
N GLY A 9 -17.98 32.28 25.93
CA GLY A 9 -17.87 31.67 24.61
C GLY A 9 -16.81 30.56 24.64
N PRO A 10 -16.99 29.48 23.86
CA PRO A 10 -16.08 28.35 23.88
C PRO A 10 -14.67 28.80 23.50
N THR A 11 -13.72 28.51 24.38
CA THR A 11 -12.28 28.68 24.18
C THR A 11 -11.84 27.85 22.99
N GLU A 12 -11.17 28.50 22.03
CA GLU A 12 -10.46 27.87 20.91
C GLU A 12 -9.29 27.04 21.45
N ASP A 13 -9.58 25.83 21.93
CA ASP A 13 -8.54 24.89 22.37
C ASP A 13 -8.97 23.45 22.08
N GLU A 14 -9.08 23.13 20.78
CA GLU A 14 -8.92 21.76 20.25
C GLU A 14 -8.90 21.79 18.71
N ARG A 15 -7.84 22.37 18.12
CA ARG A 15 -7.42 21.97 16.77
C ARG A 15 -6.33 20.92 16.92
N VAL A 16 -6.73 19.73 17.36
CA VAL A 16 -5.91 18.53 17.23
C VAL A 16 -5.87 18.16 15.74
N ASP A 17 -4.66 17.93 15.25
CA ASP A 17 -4.30 17.62 13.87
C ASP A 17 -5.12 16.49 13.22
N ASP A 18 -6.06 16.86 12.34
CA ASP A 18 -6.82 15.92 11.51
C ASP A 18 -6.13 15.50 10.20
N ARG A 19 -4.82 15.76 10.05
CA ARG A 19 -4.04 15.29 8.87
C ARG A 19 -3.50 13.86 9.01
N PHE A 20 -3.68 13.25 10.17
CA PHE A 20 -3.32 11.85 10.46
C PHE A 20 -4.53 11.04 10.93
N ALA A 21 -5.68 11.19 10.26
CA ALA A 21 -6.78 10.23 10.36
C ALA A 21 -6.36 8.89 9.72
N GLY A 22 -5.45 8.18 10.40
CA GLY A 22 -5.24 6.76 10.22
C GLY A 22 -6.50 5.98 10.60
N ASP A 23 -6.62 4.80 10.01
CA ASP A 23 -7.47 3.71 10.52
C ASP A 23 -8.98 3.96 10.58
N ARG A 24 -9.57 4.44 9.48
CA ARG A 24 -10.87 3.89 9.09
C ARG A 24 -10.63 2.59 8.34
N LEU A 25 -10.51 1.53 9.13
CA LEU A 25 -10.66 0.13 8.76
C LEU A 25 -12.00 -0.04 8.04
N VAL A 26 -12.01 0.19 6.73
CA VAL A 26 -13.04 -0.41 5.88
C VAL A 26 -12.60 -1.86 5.75
N ASP A 27 -13.12 -2.69 6.64
CA ASP A 27 -13.14 -4.14 6.46
C ASP A 27 -14.14 -4.41 5.33
N ASP A 28 -13.67 -4.33 4.11
CA ASP A 28 -14.43 -4.39 2.86
C ASP A 28 -14.77 -5.83 2.43
N GLY A 29 -14.96 -6.73 3.40
CA GLY A 29 -15.57 -8.05 3.17
C GLY A 29 -14.59 -9.21 2.98
N TRP A 30 -13.72 -9.48 3.97
CA TRP A 30 -12.75 -10.57 3.92
C TRP A 30 -13.22 -11.80 4.73
N GLY A 31 -14.10 -12.60 4.12
CA GLY A 31 -14.70 -13.80 4.71
C GLY A 31 -13.90 -15.10 4.55
N GLU A 32 -12.71 -15.06 3.95
CA GLU A 32 -11.81 -16.22 3.88
C GLU A 32 -10.43 -15.77 4.38
N ALA A 33 -9.85 -16.53 5.32
CA ALA A 33 -8.57 -16.16 5.92
C ALA A 33 -7.49 -16.13 4.84
N LEU A 34 -7.15 -14.93 4.37
CA LEU A 34 -6.10 -14.69 3.38
C LEU A 34 -4.85 -15.51 3.71
N HIS A 35 -4.33 -16.21 2.71
CA HIS A 35 -3.07 -16.94 2.83
C HIS A 35 -1.99 -15.99 3.42
N PRO A 36 -1.18 -16.42 4.42
CA PRO A 36 -0.25 -15.53 5.12
C PRO A 36 0.68 -14.75 4.19
N ALA A 37 1.09 -15.34 3.07
CA ALA A 37 1.91 -14.68 2.06
C ALA A 37 1.18 -13.50 1.36
N VAL A 38 -0.12 -13.65 1.07
CA VAL A 38 -0.93 -12.58 0.47
C VAL A 38 -1.20 -11.47 1.49
N ARG A 39 -1.45 -11.83 2.75
CA ARG A 39 -1.55 -10.85 3.84
C ARG A 39 -0.25 -10.05 3.98
N ARG A 40 0.91 -10.71 3.90
CA ARG A 40 2.21 -10.03 3.90
C ARG A 40 2.35 -9.08 2.72
N LEU A 41 1.99 -9.51 1.50
CA LEU A 41 2.00 -8.66 0.31
C LEU A 41 1.16 -7.39 0.50
N ARG A 42 -0.07 -7.52 1.01
CA ARG A 42 -0.94 -6.37 1.32
C ARG A 42 -0.25 -5.39 2.27
N LEU A 43 0.36 -5.89 3.35
CA LEU A 43 1.04 -5.04 4.33
C LEU A 43 2.26 -4.33 3.71
N GLU A 44 3.03 -5.03 2.89
CA GLU A 44 4.18 -4.47 2.19
C GLU A 44 3.78 -3.41 1.16
N LEU A 45 2.68 -3.62 0.41
CA LEU A 45 2.15 -2.62 -0.52
C LEU A 45 1.72 -1.34 0.22
N ARG A 46 1.04 -1.48 1.37
CA ARG A 46 0.67 -0.33 2.21
C ARG A 46 1.89 0.38 2.80
N ALA A 47 2.89 -0.38 3.24
CA ALA A 47 4.14 0.19 3.76
C ALA A 47 4.91 0.92 2.66
N ALA A 48 5.04 0.33 1.47
CA ALA A 48 5.67 0.93 0.31
C ALA A 48 4.97 2.24 -0.07
N TRP A 49 3.64 2.26 -0.11
CA TRP A 49 2.89 3.49 -0.38
C TRP A 49 3.21 4.62 0.62
N ARG A 50 3.25 4.31 1.92
CA ARG A 50 3.63 5.31 2.95
C ARG A 50 5.04 5.83 2.77
N VAL A 51 5.98 4.97 2.37
CA VAL A 51 7.34 5.41 2.01
C VAL A 51 7.29 6.35 0.81
N MET A 52 6.55 5.98 -0.25
CA MET A 52 6.38 6.79 -1.46
C MET A 52 5.83 8.19 -1.16
N THR A 53 4.79 8.31 -0.34
CA THR A 53 4.22 9.63 0.01
C THR A 53 5.15 10.46 0.90
N GLY A 54 6.07 9.82 1.64
CA GLY A 54 7.09 10.48 2.44
C GLY A 54 8.38 10.84 1.68
N LEU A 55 8.57 10.34 0.45
CA LEU A 55 9.83 10.52 -0.29
C LEU A 55 10.19 11.98 -0.56
N GLN A 56 9.19 12.84 -0.72
CA GLN A 56 9.39 14.26 -0.97
C GLN A 56 10.15 14.96 0.16
N GLU A 57 9.98 14.49 1.40
CA GLU A 57 10.63 15.03 2.61
C GLU A 57 12.06 14.50 2.78
N LEU A 58 12.47 13.49 2.01
CA LEU A 58 13.79 12.90 2.08
C LEU A 58 14.78 13.60 1.15
N ALA A 59 15.99 13.79 1.66
CA ALA A 59 17.14 14.19 0.85
C ALA A 59 17.37 13.17 -0.29
N ALA A 60 17.82 13.67 -1.45
CA ALA A 60 18.02 12.87 -2.67
C ALA A 60 18.71 11.51 -2.47
N PRO A 61 19.84 11.37 -1.72
CA PRO A 61 20.48 10.07 -1.54
C PRO A 61 19.62 9.08 -0.72
N HIS A 62 18.85 9.57 0.26
CA HIS A 62 17.97 8.73 1.09
C HIS A 62 16.74 8.28 0.30
N ARG A 63 16.20 9.17 -0.54
CA ARG A 63 15.14 8.86 -1.50
C ARG A 63 15.54 7.77 -2.48
N ALA A 64 16.72 7.89 -3.09
CA ALA A 64 17.25 6.90 -4.01
C ALA A 64 17.44 5.53 -3.34
N ARG A 65 17.94 5.52 -2.10
CA ARG A 65 18.10 4.29 -1.33
C ARG A 65 16.76 3.63 -1.02
N ALA A 66 15.79 4.37 -0.51
CA ALA A 66 14.45 3.86 -0.20
C ALA A 66 13.78 3.25 -1.44
N LEU A 67 13.87 3.94 -2.59
CA LEU A 67 13.36 3.42 -3.86
C LEU A 67 14.08 2.14 -4.31
N ALA A 68 15.40 2.05 -4.14
CA ALA A 68 16.16 0.85 -4.48
C ALA A 68 15.76 -0.35 -3.60
N ASP A 69 15.56 -0.13 -2.30
CA ASP A 69 15.14 -1.17 -1.37
C ASP A 69 13.72 -1.68 -1.71
N LEU A 70 12.79 -0.78 -2.07
CA LEU A 70 11.45 -1.17 -2.54
C LEU A 70 11.50 -1.99 -3.84
N ARG A 71 12.31 -1.55 -4.82
CA ARG A 71 12.48 -2.26 -6.10
C ARG A 71 13.05 -3.66 -5.92
N ALA A 72 13.90 -3.86 -4.92
CA ALA A 72 14.46 -5.17 -4.60
C ALA A 72 13.46 -6.07 -3.84
N GLY A 73 12.77 -5.53 -2.83
CA GLY A 73 11.98 -6.35 -1.91
C GLY A 73 10.57 -6.68 -2.37
N LEU A 74 9.88 -5.74 -3.04
CA LEU A 74 8.48 -5.91 -3.38
C LEU A 74 8.21 -7.05 -4.39
N PRO A 75 9.02 -7.22 -5.47
CA PRO A 75 8.81 -8.31 -6.42
C PRO A 75 8.94 -9.69 -5.76
N ASP A 76 9.84 -9.86 -4.80
CA ASP A 76 10.03 -11.13 -4.08
C ASP A 76 8.81 -11.50 -3.23
N VAL A 77 8.25 -10.52 -2.53
CA VAL A 77 7.03 -10.70 -1.74
C VAL A 77 5.86 -11.03 -2.67
N ALA A 78 5.73 -10.32 -3.79
CA ALA A 78 4.69 -10.56 -4.79
C ALA A 78 4.81 -11.95 -5.42
N GLY A 79 6.01 -12.41 -5.76
CA GLY A 79 6.25 -13.76 -6.27
C GLY A 79 5.96 -14.86 -5.24
N ARG A 80 6.26 -14.64 -3.95
CA ARG A 80 5.87 -15.57 -2.88
C ARG A 80 4.36 -15.64 -2.71
N ALA A 81 3.68 -14.51 -2.74
CA ALA A 81 2.22 -14.46 -2.69
C ALA A 81 1.59 -15.11 -3.92
N GLY A 82 2.11 -14.84 -5.12
CA GLY A 82 1.63 -15.42 -6.38
C GLY A 82 1.76 -16.95 -6.44
N ARG A 83 2.84 -17.52 -5.87
CA ARG A 83 2.96 -18.98 -5.70
C ARG A 83 1.94 -19.58 -4.75
N ALA A 84 1.56 -18.84 -3.71
CA ALA A 84 0.63 -19.34 -2.71
C ALA A 84 -0.83 -19.21 -3.15
N ASP A 85 -1.17 -18.06 -3.72
CA ASP A 85 -2.49 -17.75 -4.25
C ASP A 85 -2.37 -16.60 -5.27
N ALA A 86 -2.30 -16.98 -6.54
CA ALA A 86 -2.15 -16.03 -7.65
C ALA A 86 -3.34 -15.08 -7.78
N VAL A 87 -4.55 -15.57 -7.58
CA VAL A 87 -5.78 -14.78 -7.78
C VAL A 87 -5.85 -13.69 -6.72
N ALA A 88 -5.68 -14.05 -5.44
CA ALA A 88 -5.69 -13.09 -4.35
C ALA A 88 -4.49 -12.14 -4.43
N ALA A 89 -3.28 -12.62 -4.76
CA ALA A 89 -2.11 -11.75 -4.92
C ALA A 89 -2.32 -10.68 -6.01
N LEU A 90 -2.83 -11.07 -7.18
CA LEU A 90 -3.12 -10.13 -8.26
C LEU A 90 -4.24 -9.16 -7.90
N ALA A 91 -5.26 -9.60 -7.16
CA ALA A 91 -6.32 -8.73 -6.65
C ALA A 91 -5.76 -7.64 -5.74
N GLU A 92 -4.88 -7.99 -4.80
CA GLU A 92 -4.21 -7.03 -3.91
C GLU A 92 -3.35 -6.01 -4.67
N ILE A 93 -2.53 -6.47 -5.61
CA ILE A 93 -1.64 -5.56 -6.37
C ILE A 93 -2.48 -4.60 -7.22
N ARG A 94 -3.54 -5.08 -7.87
CA ARG A 94 -4.45 -4.22 -8.65
C ARG A 94 -5.25 -3.28 -7.77
N ALA A 95 -5.63 -3.69 -6.56
CA ALA A 95 -6.28 -2.81 -5.60
C ALA A 95 -5.34 -1.68 -5.17
N ALA A 96 -4.08 -2.00 -4.87
CA ALA A 96 -3.05 -1.00 -4.56
C ALA A 96 -2.84 -0.01 -5.71
N ALA A 97 -2.83 -0.50 -6.96
CA ALA A 97 -2.73 0.35 -8.14
C ALA A 97 -3.89 1.36 -8.27
N ARG A 98 -5.10 1.02 -7.79
CA ARG A 98 -6.29 1.90 -7.87
C ARG A 98 -6.45 2.82 -6.67
N HIS A 99 -6.16 2.33 -5.46
CA HIS A 99 -6.39 3.08 -4.22
C HIS A 99 -5.36 4.17 -3.98
N HIS A 100 -4.19 4.06 -4.59
CA HIS A 100 -3.06 4.93 -4.29
C HIS A 100 -2.79 5.97 -5.39
N THR A 101 -3.76 6.24 -6.28
CA THR A 101 -3.71 7.30 -7.29
C THR A 101 -4.39 8.60 -6.86
N GLY A 102 -4.45 8.89 -5.54
CA GLY A 102 -4.77 10.24 -5.07
C GLY A 102 -3.79 11.26 -5.66
N PRO A 103 -4.07 12.57 -5.64
CA PRO A 103 -3.23 13.56 -6.30
C PRO A 103 -1.81 13.52 -5.74
N VAL A 104 -0.92 12.84 -6.46
CA VAL A 104 0.51 12.81 -6.14
C VAL A 104 1.04 14.16 -6.61
N ALA A 105 1.51 14.98 -5.68
CA ALA A 105 2.02 16.31 -5.99
C ALA A 105 3.28 16.26 -6.89
N ASP A 106 3.94 15.10 -6.94
CA ASP A 106 5.17 14.84 -7.71
C ASP A 106 4.95 13.69 -8.70
N ALA A 107 5.01 14.00 -10.00
CA ALA A 107 4.89 13.03 -11.08
C ALA A 107 5.94 11.91 -10.99
N ALA A 108 7.15 12.21 -10.50
CA ALA A 108 8.21 11.20 -10.36
C ALA A 108 7.88 10.13 -9.31
N VAL A 109 7.12 10.51 -8.27
CA VAL A 109 6.62 9.55 -7.26
C VAL A 109 5.54 8.66 -7.88
N GLY A 110 4.66 9.23 -8.73
CA GLY A 110 3.68 8.46 -9.49
C GLY A 110 4.33 7.43 -10.42
N ASP A 111 5.29 7.86 -11.24
CA ASP A 111 6.00 6.99 -12.19
C ASP A 111 6.74 5.84 -11.47
N ALA A 112 7.38 6.13 -10.34
CA ALA A 112 8.06 5.13 -9.54
C ALA A 112 7.08 4.13 -8.90
N TRP A 113 5.89 4.58 -8.50
CA TRP A 113 4.85 3.68 -7.99
C TRP A 113 4.33 2.75 -9.09
N ASP A 114 4.06 3.29 -10.28
CA ASP A 114 3.62 2.50 -11.43
C ASP A 114 4.67 1.46 -11.87
N GLU A 115 5.96 1.81 -11.83
CA GLU A 115 7.06 0.87 -12.05
C GLU A 115 7.06 -0.28 -11.02
N LEU A 116 6.91 0.05 -9.74
CA LEU A 116 6.85 -0.94 -8.65
C LEU A 116 5.66 -1.88 -8.82
N ILE A 117 4.47 -1.35 -9.11
CA ILE A 117 3.26 -2.13 -9.35
C ILE A 117 3.42 -3.06 -10.56
N ARG A 118 3.94 -2.56 -11.69
CA ARG A 118 4.20 -3.39 -12.87
C ARG A 118 5.16 -4.54 -12.56
N THR A 119 6.22 -4.26 -11.82
CA THR A 119 7.22 -5.27 -11.45
C THR A 119 6.64 -6.32 -10.50
N ALA A 120 5.84 -5.91 -9.53
CA ALA A 120 5.13 -6.81 -8.63
C ALA A 120 4.12 -7.70 -9.38
N LEU A 121 3.34 -7.15 -10.31
CA LEU A 121 2.41 -7.90 -11.16
C LEU A 121 3.15 -8.95 -12.00
N ALA A 122 4.27 -8.57 -12.62
CA ALA A 122 5.09 -9.48 -13.40
C ALA A 122 5.62 -10.64 -12.56
N ALA A 123 6.15 -10.36 -11.36
CA ALA A 123 6.67 -11.38 -10.44
C ALA A 123 5.57 -12.35 -9.98
N ALA A 124 4.42 -11.85 -9.54
CA ALA A 124 3.29 -12.69 -9.13
C ALA A 124 2.81 -13.58 -10.29
N THR A 125 2.65 -13.01 -11.48
CA THR A 125 2.18 -13.73 -12.68
C THR A 125 3.16 -14.81 -13.12
N ALA A 126 4.47 -14.48 -13.19
CA ALA A 126 5.49 -15.44 -13.59
C ALA A 126 5.44 -16.69 -12.71
N THR A 127 5.27 -16.50 -11.40
CA THR A 127 5.19 -17.62 -10.47
C THR A 127 3.90 -18.43 -10.54
N ALA A 128 2.76 -17.80 -10.87
CA ALA A 128 1.51 -18.49 -11.11
C ALA A 128 1.63 -19.47 -12.29
N THR A 129 2.17 -18.99 -13.42
CA THR A 129 2.37 -19.83 -14.61
C THR A 129 3.45 -20.90 -14.43
N CYS A 130 4.40 -20.69 -13.51
CA CYS A 130 5.38 -21.68 -13.12
C CYS A 130 4.73 -22.78 -12.29
N SER A 131 3.82 -22.43 -11.37
CA SER A 131 3.05 -23.44 -10.62
C SER A 131 2.20 -24.32 -11.53
N GLU A 132 1.56 -23.76 -12.56
CA GLU A 132 0.77 -24.52 -13.53
C GLU A 132 1.64 -25.43 -14.40
N ARG A 133 2.80 -24.94 -14.89
CA ARG A 133 3.72 -25.72 -15.73
C ARG A 133 4.57 -26.74 -14.96
N CYS A 134 4.93 -26.47 -13.71
CA CYS A 134 5.67 -27.41 -12.86
C CYS A 134 4.76 -28.49 -12.26
N ALA A 135 3.44 -28.25 -12.19
CA ALA A 135 2.46 -29.25 -11.79
C ALA A 135 2.15 -30.28 -12.89
N ASP A 136 2.59 -30.04 -14.14
CA ASP A 136 2.46 -30.98 -15.26
C ASP A 136 3.86 -31.49 -15.72
N PRO A 137 4.46 -32.46 -15.02
CA PRO A 137 5.77 -32.99 -15.39
C PRO A 137 5.75 -33.98 -16.58
N LEU A 138 4.60 -34.21 -17.25
CA LEU A 138 4.46 -35.29 -18.26
C LEU A 138 3.55 -34.95 -19.46
N ARG A 139 3.73 -33.79 -20.09
CA ARG A 139 3.28 -33.59 -21.49
C ARG A 139 4.44 -33.38 -22.45
#